data_AF-A0A517Q147-F1
#
_entry.id   AF-A0A517Q147-F1
#
_cell.length_a   1.000
_cell.length_b   1.000
_cell.length_c   1.000
_cell.angle_alpha   90.00
_cell.angle_beta   90.00
_cell.angle_gamma   90.00
#
_symmetry.space_group_name_H-M   'P 1'
#
loop_
_entity.id
_entity.type
_entity.pdbx_description
1 polymer ?
#
loop_
_entity_poly.entity_id
_entity_poly.type
_entity_poly.pdbx_seq_one_letter_code
_entity_poly.pdbx_strand_id
1 'polypeptide(L)'
;MNPADFAKFVQQLRSQDSQTYEDGYQSISGRVDEVLAPLIQLAESESPGQMRGRFVELIGQSETPEAIEFLAGELQSPSKKVRMWAYSGLADSESSVANAIAAKFKDENPEEEFL
;
A
#
# COMPACT_ATOMS: atom_id res chain seq x y z
N MET A 1 10.89 -13.99 -1.53
CA MET A 1 9.92 -14.78 -2.34
C MET A 1 10.56 -15.02 -3.69
N ASN A 2 10.35 -16.16 -4.37
CA ASN A 2 10.91 -16.31 -5.73
C ASN A 2 10.06 -15.49 -6.74
N PRO A 3 10.62 -15.10 -7.90
CA PRO A 3 9.91 -14.25 -8.86
C PRO A 3 8.63 -14.86 -9.43
N ALA A 4 8.58 -16.19 -9.60
CA ALA A 4 7.42 -16.87 -10.18
C ALA A 4 6.23 -16.87 -9.20
N ASP A 5 6.49 -17.12 -7.92
CA ASP A 5 5.48 -17.04 -6.86
C ASP A 5 4.98 -15.60 -6.71
N PHE A 6 5.89 -14.62 -6.73
CA PHE A 6 5.51 -13.20 -6.68
C PHE A 6 4.58 -12.83 -7.84
N ALA A 7 4.94 -13.19 -9.08
CA ALA A 7 4.11 -12.92 -10.24
C ALA A 7 2.73 -13.59 -10.14
N LYS A 8 2.67 -14.83 -9.64
CA LYS A 8 1.41 -15.55 -9.39
C LYS A 8 0.53 -14.81 -8.38
N PHE A 9 1.10 -14.38 -7.25
CA PHE A 9 0.33 -13.68 -6.21
C PHE A 9 -0.12 -12.29 -6.67
N VAL A 10 0.70 -11.58 -7.45
CA VAL A 10 0.29 -10.33 -8.11
C VAL A 10 -0.88 -10.56 -9.08
N GLN A 11 -0.91 -11.68 -9.81
CA GLN A 11 -2.06 -12.03 -10.64
C GLN A 11 -3.32 -12.29 -9.80
N GLN A 12 -3.17 -12.96 -8.65
CA GLN A 12 -4.27 -13.22 -7.72
C GLN A 12 -4.86 -11.93 -7.15
N LEU A 13 -4.04 -10.92 -6.85
CA LEU A 13 -4.49 -9.58 -6.43
C LEU A 13 -5.35 -8.86 -7.48
N ARG A 14 -5.34 -9.30 -8.74
CA ARG A 14 -6.20 -8.77 -9.81
C ARG A 14 -7.53 -9.51 -9.93
N SER A 15 -7.71 -10.61 -9.21
CA SER A 15 -8.94 -11.39 -9.25
C SER A 15 -10.14 -10.58 -8.72
N GLN A 16 -11.31 -10.85 -9.29
CA GLN A 16 -12.60 -10.41 -8.74
C GLN A 16 -13.17 -11.42 -7.75
N ASP A 17 -12.68 -12.66 -7.78
CA ASP A 17 -13.00 -13.67 -6.77
C ASP A 17 -12.31 -13.30 -5.45
N SER A 18 -13.10 -13.11 -4.39
CA SER A 18 -12.62 -12.60 -3.10
C SER A 18 -11.64 -13.55 -2.43
N GLN A 19 -11.85 -14.87 -2.56
CA GLN A 19 -10.96 -15.86 -1.98
C GLN A 19 -9.60 -15.82 -2.68
N THR A 20 -9.59 -15.81 -4.01
CA THR A 20 -8.36 -15.73 -4.80
C THR A 20 -7.59 -14.44 -4.50
N TYR A 21 -8.30 -13.31 -4.38
CA TYR A 21 -7.69 -12.04 -3.97
C TYR A 21 -7.02 -12.15 -2.61
N GLU A 22 -7.74 -12.68 -1.61
CA GLU A 22 -7.26 -12.82 -0.24
C GLU A 22 -6.04 -13.74 -0.16
N ASP A 23 -6.05 -14.86 -0.89
CA ASP A 23 -4.92 -15.78 -0.96
C ASP A 23 -3.66 -15.08 -1.48
N GLY A 24 -3.80 -14.22 -2.50
CA GLY A 24 -2.71 -13.42 -3.05
C GLY A 24 -2.21 -12.36 -2.07
N TYR A 25 -3.13 -11.69 -1.39
CA TYR A 25 -2.83 -10.67 -0.37
C TYR A 25 -2.04 -11.28 0.79
N GLN A 26 -2.55 -12.33 1.41
CA GLN A 26 -1.92 -13.00 2.56
C GLN A 26 -0.56 -13.63 2.21
N SER A 27 -0.39 -14.07 0.96
CA SER A 27 0.88 -14.63 0.49
C SER A 27 2.00 -13.57 0.40
N ILE A 28 1.63 -12.29 0.22
CA ILE A 28 2.58 -11.17 0.12
C ILE A 28 2.71 -10.42 1.45
N SER A 29 1.61 -10.17 2.17
CA SER A 29 1.54 -9.26 3.34
C SER A 29 2.61 -9.56 4.41
N GLY A 30 2.80 -10.83 4.79
CA GLY A 30 3.81 -11.22 5.78
C GLY A 30 5.26 -11.21 5.28
N ARG A 31 5.49 -10.81 4.02
CA ARG A 31 6.79 -10.86 3.33
C ARG A 31 7.03 -9.63 2.44
N VAL A 32 6.30 -8.53 2.69
CA VAL A 32 6.34 -7.33 1.85
C VAL A 32 7.76 -6.82 1.69
N ASP A 33 8.56 -6.79 2.76
CA ASP A 33 9.95 -6.33 2.72
C ASP A 33 10.82 -7.15 1.74
N GLU A 34 10.54 -8.43 1.52
CA GLU A 34 11.27 -9.26 0.57
C GLU A 34 11.01 -8.89 -0.90
N VAL A 35 9.90 -8.17 -1.16
CA VAL A 35 9.41 -7.82 -2.49
C VAL A 35 9.03 -6.33 -2.60
N LEU A 36 9.53 -5.49 -1.69
CA LEU A 36 9.12 -4.09 -1.60
C LEU A 36 9.41 -3.31 -2.88
N ALA A 37 10.65 -3.37 -3.36
CA ALA A 37 11.06 -2.67 -4.58
C ALA A 37 10.21 -3.04 -5.82
N PRO A 38 10.01 -4.34 -6.17
CA PRO A 38 9.13 -4.67 -7.30
C PRO A 38 7.65 -4.36 -7.03
N LEU A 39 7.20 -4.36 -5.76
CA LEU A 39 5.84 -3.96 -5.40
C LEU A 39 5.60 -2.45 -5.60
N ILE A 40 6.57 -1.61 -5.22
CA ILE A 40 6.57 -0.16 -5.50
C ILE A 40 6.52 0.08 -7.01
N GLN A 41 7.39 -0.58 -7.78
CA GLN A 41 7.40 -0.46 -9.26
C GLN A 41 6.04 -0.82 -9.88
N LEU A 42 5.38 -1.86 -9.37
CA LEU A 42 4.03 -2.22 -9.81
C LEU A 42 3.02 -1.13 -9.46
N ALA A 43 3.03 -0.60 -8.24
CA ALA A 43 2.14 0.48 -7.82
C ALA A 43 2.29 1.74 -8.68
N GLU A 44 3.52 2.13 -8.99
CA GLU A 44 3.84 3.29 -9.82
C GLU A 44 3.38 3.12 -11.27
N SER A 45 3.42 1.87 -11.79
CA SER A 45 2.96 1.54 -13.14
C SER A 45 1.43 1.56 -13.30
N GLU A 46 0.69 1.49 -12.19
CA GLU A 46 -0.76 1.51 -12.20
C GLU A 46 -1.32 2.94 -12.25
N SER A 47 -2.38 3.11 -13.03
CA SER A 47 -3.18 4.34 -12.97
C SER A 47 -3.80 4.51 -11.57
N PRO A 48 -3.97 5.76 -11.08
CA PRO A 48 -4.65 6.00 -9.81
C PRO A 48 -6.03 5.35 -9.80
N GLY A 49 -6.27 4.44 -8.85
CA GLY A 49 -7.50 3.66 -8.83
C GLY A 49 -7.43 2.46 -7.91
N GLN A 50 -8.29 1.47 -8.17
CA GLN A 50 -8.44 0.30 -7.30
C GLN A 50 -7.16 -0.53 -7.21
N MET A 51 -6.49 -0.80 -8.33
CA MET A 51 -5.31 -1.66 -8.33
C MET A 51 -4.11 -1.02 -7.64
N ARG A 52 -3.84 0.26 -7.94
CA ARG A 52 -2.83 1.05 -7.21
C ARG A 52 -3.11 1.04 -5.70
N GLY A 53 -4.37 1.25 -5.30
CA GLY A 53 -4.77 1.19 -3.90
C GLY A 53 -4.46 -0.15 -3.21
N ARG A 54 -4.67 -1.28 -3.89
CA ARG A 54 -4.31 -2.63 -3.36
C ARG A 54 -2.81 -2.78 -3.14
N PHE A 55 -1.99 -2.26 -4.06
CA PHE A 55 -0.53 -2.29 -3.88
C PHE A 55 -0.08 -1.36 -2.75
N VAL A 56 -0.68 -0.17 -2.64
CA VAL A 56 -0.42 0.78 -1.55
C VAL A 56 -0.79 0.17 -0.19
N GLU A 57 -1.93 -0.51 -0.10
CA GLU A 57 -2.34 -1.26 1.10
C GLU A 57 -1.31 -2.31 1.52
N LEU A 58 -0.80 -3.10 0.57
CA LEU A 58 0.27 -4.07 0.84
C LEU A 58 1.58 -3.41 1.25
N ILE A 59 2.00 -2.33 0.56
CA ILE A 59 3.22 -1.59 0.91
C ILE A 59 3.11 -1.01 2.33
N GLY A 60 1.90 -0.63 2.75
CA GLY A 60 1.58 -0.22 4.13
C GLY A 60 1.89 -1.25 5.21
N GLN A 61 2.10 -2.52 4.87
CA GLN A 61 2.54 -3.55 5.83
C GLN A 61 4.06 -3.51 6.09
N SER A 62 4.81 -2.68 5.36
CA SER A 62 6.24 -2.47 5.57
C SER A 62 6.48 -1.21 6.38
N GLU A 63 7.42 -1.28 7.32
CA GLU A 63 7.87 -0.14 8.14
C GLU A 63 9.22 0.39 7.70
N THR A 64 9.74 -0.11 6.57
CA THR A 64 11.03 0.35 6.05
C THR A 64 10.95 1.83 5.67
N PRO A 65 12.07 2.58 5.77
CA PRO A 65 12.11 3.97 5.35
C PRO A 65 11.65 4.18 3.90
N GLU A 66 11.96 3.24 3.01
CA GLU A 66 11.54 3.26 1.59
C GLU A 66 10.01 3.15 1.44
N ALA A 67 9.37 2.25 2.20
CA ALA A 67 7.90 2.16 2.21
C ALA A 67 7.26 3.43 2.75
N ILE A 68 7.78 3.99 3.84
CA ILE A 68 7.27 5.23 4.45
C ILE A 68 7.38 6.40 3.46
N GLU A 69 8.51 6.55 2.78
CA GLU A 69 8.71 7.59 1.77
C GLU A 69 7.72 7.45 0.60
N PHE A 70 7.53 6.22 0.11
CA PHE A 70 6.56 5.93 -0.94
C PHE A 70 5.13 6.28 -0.51
N LEU A 71 4.69 5.81 0.67
CA LEU A 71 3.34 6.07 1.18
C LEU A 71 3.09 7.57 1.41
N ALA A 72 4.10 8.31 1.89
CA ALA A 72 4.00 9.75 2.04
C ALA A 72 3.75 10.47 0.70
N GLY A 73 4.33 9.98 -0.40
CA GLY A 73 4.04 10.46 -1.75
C GLY A 73 2.59 10.17 -2.19
N GLU A 74 2.08 8.98 -1.88
CA GLU A 74 0.73 8.56 -2.27
C GLU A 74 -0.40 9.34 -1.57
N LEU A 75 -0.10 10.05 -0.47
CA LEU A 75 -1.03 11.00 0.15
C LEU A 75 -1.45 12.14 -0.80
N GLN A 76 -0.69 12.41 -1.86
CA GLN A 76 -1.03 13.41 -2.88
C GLN A 76 -1.76 12.82 -4.10
N SER A 77 -2.11 11.52 -4.07
CA SER A 77 -2.77 10.85 -5.19
C SER A 77 -4.13 11.50 -5.50
N PRO A 78 -4.53 11.65 -6.78
CA PRO A 78 -5.87 12.14 -7.11
C PRO A 78 -6.97 11.16 -6.70
N SER A 79 -6.64 9.88 -6.47
CA SER A 79 -7.58 8.85 -6.04
C SER A 79 -7.75 8.85 -4.52
N LYS A 80 -8.96 9.16 -4.03
CA LYS A 80 -9.30 9.07 -2.59
C LYS A 80 -8.93 7.71 -2.00
N LYS A 81 -9.19 6.62 -2.73
CA LYS A 81 -8.89 5.25 -2.27
C LYS A 81 -7.39 5.03 -2.07
N VAL A 82 -6.56 5.63 -2.91
CA VAL A 82 -5.10 5.53 -2.78
C VAL A 82 -4.62 6.33 -1.57
N ARG A 83 -5.10 7.58 -1.41
CA ARG A 83 -4.78 8.41 -0.24
C ARG A 83 -5.19 7.74 1.08
N MET A 84 -6.39 7.16 1.11
CA MET A 84 -6.92 6.43 2.27
C MET A 84 -5.98 5.30 2.68
N TRP A 85 -5.54 4.45 1.75
CA TRP A 85 -4.62 3.36 2.08
C TRP A 85 -3.21 3.83 2.45
N ALA A 86 -2.72 4.88 1.79
CA ALA A 86 -1.45 5.50 2.14
C ALA A 86 -1.46 6.04 3.57
N TYR A 87 -2.53 6.74 3.94
CA TYR A 87 -2.76 7.23 5.29
C TYR A 87 -2.84 6.08 6.29
N SER A 88 -3.65 5.04 6.03
CA SER A 88 -3.79 3.90 6.94
C SER A 88 -2.45 3.20 7.20
N GLY A 89 -1.67 2.93 6.15
CA GLY A 89 -0.33 2.33 6.31
C GLY A 89 0.61 3.19 7.15
N LEU A 90 0.57 4.52 7.00
CA LEU A 90 1.39 5.43 7.81
C LEU A 90 0.90 5.56 9.26
N ALA A 91 -0.42 5.53 9.48
CA ALA A 91 -1.04 5.71 10.79
C ALA A 91 -0.99 4.44 11.66
N ASP A 92 -1.02 3.25 11.03
CA ASP A 92 -0.98 1.96 11.73
C ASP A 92 0.46 1.44 11.93
N SER A 93 1.46 2.10 11.35
CA SER A 93 2.87 1.76 11.50
C SER A 93 3.38 1.98 12.93
N GLU A 94 4.30 1.13 13.40
CA GLU A 94 5.03 1.35 14.66
C GLU A 94 6.09 2.47 14.55
N SER A 95 6.36 2.97 13.33
CA SER A 95 7.32 4.05 13.08
C SER A 95 6.76 5.40 13.52
N SER A 96 7.44 6.07 14.46
CA SER A 96 7.08 7.43 14.88
C SER A 96 7.14 8.46 13.76
N VAL A 97 8.01 8.24 12.76
CA VAL A 97 8.11 9.08 11.56
C VAL A 97 6.86 8.93 10.70
N ALA A 98 6.41 7.70 10.45
CA ALA A 98 5.19 7.42 9.68
C ALA A 98 3.96 8.04 10.36
N ASN A 99 3.82 7.83 11.66
CA ASN A 99 2.74 8.39 12.48
C ASN A 99 2.69 9.92 12.43
N ALA A 100 3.85 10.59 12.50
CA ALA A 100 3.92 12.04 12.41
C ALA A 100 3.46 12.58 11.05
N ILE A 101 3.78 11.86 9.96
CA ILE A 101 3.32 12.20 8.60
C ILE A 101 1.80 12.04 8.52
N ALA A 102 1.25 10.92 8.99
CA ALA A 102 -0.19 10.67 9.00
C ALA A 102 -0.95 11.73 9.83
N ALA A 103 -0.49 12.04 11.04
CA ALA A 103 -1.09 13.06 11.90
C ALA A 103 -1.13 14.43 11.22
N LYS A 104 -0.01 14.85 10.63
CA LYS A 104 0.05 16.11 9.88
C LYS A 104 -0.93 16.11 8.70
N PHE A 105 -0.98 15.02 7.92
CA PHE A 105 -1.91 14.92 6.79
C PHE A 105 -3.37 15.05 7.23
N LYS A 106 -3.75 14.40 8.34
CA LYS A 106 -5.09 14.50 8.91
C LYS A 106 -5.44 15.91 9.36
N ASP A 107 -4.51 16.60 10.00
CA ASP A 107 -4.71 17.99 10.44
C ASP A 107 -4.88 18.95 9.25
N GLU A 108 -4.15 18.72 8.16
CA GLU A 108 -4.20 19.53 6.94
C GLU A 108 -5.40 19.22 6.03
N ASN A 109 -6.02 18.05 6.17
CA ASN A 109 -7.13 17.59 5.32
C ASN A 109 -8.30 17.06 6.18
N PRO A 110 -8.94 17.92 7.00
CA PRO A 110 -10.00 17.51 7.93
C PRO A 110 -11.27 16.97 7.26
N GLU A 111 -11.44 17.21 5.96
CA GLU A 111 -12.54 16.70 5.14
C GLU A 111 -12.31 15.31 4.56
N GLU A 112 -11.08 14.78 4.63
CA GLU A 112 -10.80 13.41 4.19
C GLU A 112 -11.47 12.41 5.14
N GLU A 113 -12.12 11.41 4.55
CA GLU A 113 -12.70 10.30 5.30
C GLU A 113 -11.69 9.16 5.32
N PHE A 114 -11.07 8.98 6.48
CA PHE A 114 -10.21 7.84 6.79
C PHE A 114 -11.06 6.67 7.33
N LEU A 115 -10.57 5.44 7.20
CA LEU A 115 -11.20 4.23 7.77
C LEU A 115 -11.21 4.25 9.30
#